data_AF-A0A1T1HAN5-F1
#
_entry.id   AF-A0A1T1HAN5-F1
#
_cell.length_a   1.000
_cell.length_b   1.000
_cell.length_c   1.000
_cell.angle_alpha   90.00
_cell.angle_beta   90.00
_cell.angle_gamma   90.00
#
_symmetry.space_group_name_H-M   'P 1'
#
loop_
_entity.id
_entity.type
_entity.pdbx_description
1 polymer ?
#
loop_
_entity_poly.entity_id
_entity_poly.type
_entity_poly.pdbx_seq_one_letter_code
_entity_poly.pdbx_strand_id
1 'polypeptide(L)'
;MSRYQSKTSPELRATLERWQQDRNPEDAEWLSDQMPYLLEDVARVQAGFLALQDKVRKLESEMQTYRQTRILAEFDDMNKH
;
A
#
# COMPACT_ATOMS: atom_id res chain seq x y z
N MET A 1 19.65 18.76 1.18
CA MET A 1 18.87 17.49 1.14
C MET A 1 17.51 17.82 0.55
N SER A 2 17.31 17.53 -0.74
CA SER A 2 16.06 17.86 -1.45
C SER A 2 14.92 16.97 -0.92
N ARG A 3 13.79 17.60 -0.59
CA ARG A 3 12.59 16.92 -0.12
C ARG A 3 12.06 16.01 -1.23
N TYR A 4 11.96 14.72 -0.95
CA TYR A 4 11.37 13.75 -1.86
C TYR A 4 9.86 14.01 -1.98
N GLN A 5 9.44 14.61 -3.09
CA GLN A 5 8.04 14.69 -3.50
C GLN A 5 7.75 13.49 -4.39
N SER A 6 6.81 12.63 -4.01
CA SER A 6 6.38 11.48 -4.83
C SER A 6 6.00 11.97 -6.23
N LYS A 7 6.75 11.48 -7.22
CA LYS A 7 6.81 11.98 -8.60
C LYS A 7 5.83 11.28 -9.54
N THR A 8 4.60 11.00 -9.11
CA THR A 8 3.47 10.91 -10.06
C THR A 8 3.03 12.33 -10.44
N SER A 9 3.97 13.16 -10.88
CA SER A 9 3.71 14.54 -11.28
C SER A 9 3.06 14.57 -12.67
N PRO A 10 2.24 15.60 -12.97
CA PRO A 10 1.76 15.85 -14.34
C PRO A 10 2.90 15.88 -15.38
N GLU A 11 4.10 16.26 -14.96
CA GLU A 11 5.33 16.28 -15.75
C GLU A 11 5.81 14.88 -16.16
N LEU A 12 5.78 13.88 -15.27
CA LEU A 12 6.12 12.49 -15.63
C LEU A 12 5.18 11.97 -16.71
N ARG A 13 3.88 12.23 -16.56
CA ARG A 13 2.87 11.81 -17.53
C ARG A 13 3.07 12.50 -18.89
N ALA A 14 3.25 13.82 -18.88
CA ALA A 14 3.49 14.59 -20.11
C ALA A 14 4.77 14.10 -20.84
N THR A 15 5.83 13.81 -20.09
CA THR A 15 7.11 13.33 -20.66
C THR A 15 6.97 11.91 -21.22
N LEU A 16 6.24 11.02 -20.54
CA LEU A 16 5.91 9.69 -21.06
C LEU A 16 5.09 9.76 -22.36
N GLU A 17 4.07 10.62 -22.39
CA GLU A 17 3.22 10.81 -23.57
C GLU A 17 4.03 11.37 -24.75
N ARG A 18 4.89 12.36 -24.51
CA ARG A 18 5.81 12.91 -25.52
C ARG A 18 6.80 11.86 -26.03
N TRP A 19 7.44 11.11 -25.13
CA TRP A 19 8.35 10.03 -25.52
C TRP A 19 7.66 8.92 -26.32
N GLN A 20 6.38 8.64 -26.04
CA GLN A 20 5.60 7.68 -26.80
C GLN A 20 5.33 8.13 -28.23
N GLN A 21 5.10 9.43 -28.44
CA GLN A 21 4.79 10.01 -29.75
C GLN A 21 6.06 10.26 -30.57
N ASP A 22 7.02 10.97 -29.98
CA ASP A 22 8.14 11.56 -30.71
C ASP A 22 9.44 10.77 -30.57
N ARG A 23 9.49 9.80 -29.63
CA ARG A 23 10.69 8.98 -29.33
C ARG A 23 11.96 9.81 -29.08
N ASN A 24 11.80 11.01 -28.49
CA ASN A 24 12.91 11.91 -28.18
C ASN A 24 13.91 11.25 -27.19
N PRO A 25 15.21 11.17 -27.51
CA PRO A 25 16.22 10.60 -26.63
C PRO A 25 16.34 11.27 -25.25
N GLU A 26 16.16 12.59 -25.17
CA GLU A 26 16.27 13.33 -23.91
C GLU A 26 15.18 12.93 -22.91
N ASP A 27 13.97 12.65 -23.42
CA ASP A 27 12.88 12.14 -22.60
C ASP A 27 13.17 10.73 -22.10
N ALA A 28 13.80 9.90 -22.93
CA ALA A 28 14.20 8.55 -22.54
C ALA A 28 15.20 8.56 -21.39
N GLU A 29 16.20 9.45 -21.45
CA GLU A 29 17.20 9.65 -20.40
C GLU A 29 16.54 10.13 -19.11
N TRP A 30 15.72 11.18 -19.18
CA TRP A 30 15.01 11.69 -18.01
C TRP A 30 14.11 10.63 -17.36
N LEU A 31 13.37 9.85 -18.17
CA LEU A 31 12.51 8.77 -17.69
C LEU A 31 13.33 7.67 -17.02
N SER A 32 14.47 7.29 -17.60
CA SER A 32 15.40 6.33 -17.00
C SER A 32 15.86 6.78 -15.61
N ASP A 33 16.19 8.07 -15.45
CA ASP A 33 16.55 8.64 -14.16
C ASP A 33 15.40 8.63 -13.14
N GLN A 34 14.15 8.68 -13.60
CA GLN A 34 12.98 8.60 -12.71
C GLN A 34 12.63 7.18 -12.28
N MET A 35 12.98 6.16 -13.08
CA MET A 35 12.58 4.77 -12.84
C MET A 35 12.94 4.22 -11.44
N PRO A 36 14.15 4.44 -10.90
CA PRO A 36 14.50 3.94 -9.56
C PRO A 36 13.59 4.47 -8.46
N TYR A 37 13.23 5.75 -8.53
CA TYR A 37 12.35 6.40 -7.55
C TYR A 37 10.92 5.86 -7.63
N LEU A 38 10.41 5.65 -8.86
CA LEU A 38 9.09 5.04 -9.06
C LEU A 38 9.04 3.60 -8.52
N LEU A 39 10.10 2.83 -8.74
CA LEU A 39 10.21 1.47 -8.20
C LEU A 39 10.29 1.47 -6.67
N GLU A 40 11.00 2.43 -6.07
CA GLU A 40 11.03 2.59 -4.61
C GLU A 40 9.64 2.93 -4.05
N ASP A 41 8.92 3.86 -4.68
CA ASP A 41 7.55 4.22 -4.29
C ASP A 41 6.62 3.00 -4.35
N VAL A 42 6.68 2.22 -5.44
CA VAL A 42 5.90 0.99 -5.59
C VAL A 42 6.24 -0.03 -4.50
N ALA A 43 7.53 -0.25 -4.23
CA ALA A 43 7.97 -1.17 -3.19
C ALA A 43 7.47 -0.74 -1.80
N ARG A 44 7.50 0.57 -1.51
CA ARG A 44 6.99 1.12 -0.25
C ARG A 44 5.48 0.93 -0.10
N VAL A 45 4.72 1.16 -1.16
CA VAL A 45 3.26 0.92 -1.17
C VAL A 45 2.95 -0.55 -0.97
N GLN A 46 3.66 -1.46 -1.66
CA GLN A 46 3.49 -2.89 -1.50
C GLN A 46 3.79 -3.35 -0.07
N ALA A 47 4.89 -2.90 0.53
CA ALA A 47 5.25 -3.21 1.91
C ALA A 47 4.17 -2.69 2.89
N GLY A 48 3.67 -1.47 2.68
CA GLY A 48 2.59 -0.91 3.47
C GLY A 48 1.29 -1.71 3.37
N PHE A 49 0.94 -2.17 2.17
CA PHE A 49 -0.24 -3.00 1.95
C PHE A 49 -0.14 -4.36 2.65
N LEU A 50 1.01 -5.03 2.56
CA LEU A 50 1.25 -6.30 3.26
C LEU A 50 1.15 -6.14 4.78
N ALA A 51 1.77 -5.08 5.32
CA ALA A 51 1.67 -4.77 6.75
C ALA A 51 0.23 -4.48 7.19
N LEU A 52 -0.58 -3.83 6.34
CA LEU A 52 -2.00 -3.60 6.62
C LEU A 52 -2.79 -4.92 6.60
N GLN A 53 -2.51 -5.80 5.64
CA GLN A 53 -3.15 -7.10 5.54
C GLN A 53 -2.91 -7.96 6.81
N ASP A 54 -1.68 -7.95 7.33
CA ASP A 54 -1.36 -8.67 8.56
C ASP A 54 -2.08 -8.07 9.78
N LYS A 55 -2.21 -6.74 9.85
CA LYS A 55 -3.00 -6.08 10.91
C LYS A 55 -4.47 -6.45 10.84
N VAL A 56 -5.06 -6.48 9.65
CA VAL A 56 -6.46 -6.88 9.45
C VAL A 56 -6.65 -8.33 9.89
N ARG A 57 -5.77 -9.24 9.47
CA ARG A 57 -5.83 -10.65 9.89
C ARG A 57 -5.75 -10.81 11.41
N LYS A 58 -4.88 -10.03 12.07
CA LYS A 58 -4.78 -10.02 13.53
C LYS A 58 -6.09 -9.55 14.17
N LEU A 59 -6.67 -8.45 13.68
CA LEU A 59 -7.93 -7.92 14.18
C LEU A 59 -9.08 -8.90 14.00
N GLU A 60 -9.15 -9.59 12.85
CA GLU A 60 -10.15 -10.63 12.60
C GLU A 60 -10.05 -11.78 13.60
N SER A 61 -8.83 -12.24 13.90
CA SER A 61 -8.58 -13.27 14.91
C SER A 61 -9.02 -12.80 16.31
N GLU A 62 -8.66 -11.58 16.70
CA GLU A 62 -9.04 -11.01 18.00
C GLU A 62 -10.57 -10.88 18.12
N MET A 63 -11.26 -10.49 17.05
CA MET A 63 -12.72 -10.43 17.01
C MET A 63 -13.36 -11.82 17.14
N GLN A 64 -12.79 -12.86 16.53
CA GLN A 64 -13.27 -14.23 16.67
C GLN A 64 -13.12 -14.72 18.12
N THR A 65 -11.95 -14.50 18.74
CA THR A 65 -11.72 -14.85 20.15
C THR A 65 -12.68 -14.10 21.07
N TYR A 66 -12.90 -12.81 20.84
CA TYR A 66 -13.86 -12.03 21.61
C TYR A 66 -15.28 -12.57 21.49
N ARG A 67 -15.74 -12.89 20.26
CA ARG A 67 -17.06 -13.51 20.04
C ARG A 67 -17.19 -14.85 20.76
N GLN A 68 -16.19 -15.72 20.67
CA GLN A 68 -16.19 -17.03 21.34
C GLN A 68 -16.24 -16.88 22.86
N THR A 69 -15.41 -16.00 23.42
CA THR A 69 -15.36 -15.76 24.87
C THR A 69 -16.71 -15.22 25.39
N ARG A 70 -17.33 -14.32 24.64
CA ARG A 70 -18.64 -13.77 24.99
C ARG A 70 -19.74 -14.84 24.97
N ILE A 71 -19.77 -15.71 23.96
CA ILE A 71 -20.73 -16.83 23.89
C ILE A 71 -20.55 -17.78 25.08
N LEU A 72 -19.31 -18.11 25.45
CA LEU A 72 -19.02 -18.96 26.60
C LEU A 72 -19.47 -18.31 27.92
N ALA A 73 -19.26 -17.01 28.08
CA ALA A 73 -19.72 -16.26 29.25
C ALA A 73 -21.26 -16.23 29.32
N GLU A 74 -21.95 -15.98 28.21
CA GLU A 74 -23.41 -16.01 28.12
C GLU A 74 -23.98 -17.41 28.44
N PHE A 75 -23.30 -18.49 28.01
CA PHE A 75 -23.68 -19.86 28.36
C PHE A 75 -23.47 -20.20 29.84
N ASP A 76 -22.38 -19.72 30.45
CA ASP A 76 -22.07 -19.97 31.87
C ASP A 76 -23.07 -19.22 32.78
N ASP A 77 -23.48 -18.01 32.41
CA ASP A 77 -24.54 -17.28 33.11
C ASP A 77 -25.91 -17.96 32.99
N MET A 78 -26.24 -18.55 31.83
CA MET A 78 -27.48 -19.30 31.65
C MET A 78 -27.54 -20.61 32.45
N ASN A 79 -26.40 -21.25 32.74
CA ASN A 79 -26.35 -22.51 33.50
C ASN A 79 -26.27 -22.31 35.03
N LYS A 80 -26.08 -21.06 35.51
CA LYS A 80 -26.07 -20.72 36.94
C LYS A 80 -27.44 -20.30 37.49
N HIS A 81 -28.45 -20.19 36.62
CA HIS A 81 -29.85 -19.92 36.96
C HIS A 81 -30.72 -21.15 36.71
#